data_AF-A0A2V7N1N0-F1
#
_entry.id   AF-A0A2V7N1N0-F1
#
_cell.length_a   1.000
_cell.length_b   1.000
_cell.length_c   1.000
_cell.angle_alpha   90.00
_cell.angle_beta   90.00
_cell.angle_gamma   90.00
#
_symmetry.space_group_name_H-M   'P 1'
#
loop_
_entity.id
_entity.type
_entity.pdbx_description
1 polymer ?
#
loop_
_entity_poly.entity_id
_entity_poly.type
_entity_poly.pdbx_seq_one_letter_code
_entity_poly.pdbx_strand_id
1 'polypeptide(L)'
;MKDPLAIGLGALACGAGLGGGTIVAALVIVRTLEHHVSAPNYQEGAADPILAGTMAGLAVGATFGWRRSRWLDNLWQRGVIGALSAVGALLLGFIAWPIDRLLGLAGLAVWGVASFVLGGAASVWAVRGSRDDALRDPE
;
A
#
# COMPACT_ATOMS: atom_id res chain seq x y z
N MET A 1 19.67 -8.64 18.87
CA MET A 1 19.75 -9.34 17.58
C MET A 1 18.69 -8.76 16.64
N LYS A 2 18.92 -8.67 15.33
CA LYS A 2 17.90 -8.29 14.33
C LYS A 2 16.66 -9.17 14.48
N ASP A 3 15.48 -8.57 14.50
CA ASP A 3 14.20 -9.30 14.54
C ASP A 3 13.67 -9.51 13.11
N PRO A 4 13.78 -10.72 12.53
CA PRO A 4 13.34 -11.00 11.17
C PRO A 4 11.82 -10.92 11.01
N LEU A 5 11.05 -11.17 12.07
CA LEU A 5 9.59 -11.11 12.03
C LEU A 5 9.11 -9.65 11.97
N ALA A 6 9.70 -8.77 12.78
CA ALA A 6 9.39 -7.34 12.74
C ALA A 6 9.72 -6.73 11.37
N ILE A 7 10.85 -7.13 10.76
CA ILE A 7 11.24 -6.68 9.42
C ILE A 7 10.26 -7.21 8.36
N GLY A 8 9.93 -8.51 8.40
CA GLY A 8 9.05 -9.15 7.43
C GLY A 8 7.62 -8.62 7.48
N LEU A 9 7.01 -8.60 8.67
CA LEU A 9 5.64 -8.15 8.87
C LEU A 9 5.52 -6.64 8.63
N GLY A 10 6.49 -5.85 9.08
CA GLY A 10 6.52 -4.41 8.84
C GLY A 10 6.73 -4.05 7.37
N ALA A 11 7.56 -4.81 6.64
CA ALA A 11 7.72 -4.64 5.19
C ALA A 11 6.44 -4.99 4.43
N LEU A 12 5.78 -6.09 4.80
CA LEU A 12 4.52 -6.51 4.21
C LEU A 12 3.41 -5.47 4.45
N ALA A 13 3.21 -5.05 5.69
CA ALA A 13 2.20 -4.07 6.05
C ALA A 13 2.49 -2.68 5.43
N CYS A 14 3.76 -2.31 5.31
CA CYS A 14 4.18 -1.11 4.57
C CYS A 14 3.76 -1.18 3.10
N GLY A 15 4.12 -2.26 2.41
CA GLY A 15 3.79 -2.45 1.00
C GLY A 15 2.28 -2.51 0.78
N ALA A 16 1.56 -3.31 1.57
CA ALA A 16 0.10 -3.39 1.48
C ALA A 16 -0.57 -2.03 1.72
N GLY A 17 -0.20 -1.31 2.79
CA GLY A 17 -0.78 -0.01 3.13
C GLY A 17 -0.52 1.08 2.08
N LEU A 18 0.72 1.21 1.61
CA LEU A 18 1.07 2.21 0.59
C LEU A 18 0.45 1.89 -0.78
N GLY A 19 0.48 0.61 -1.18
CA GLY A 19 -0.12 0.15 -2.42
C GLY A 19 -1.63 0.30 -2.39
N GLY A 20 -2.29 -0.17 -1.33
CA GLY A 20 -3.74 -0.03 -1.13
C GLY A 20 -4.17 1.43 -1.07
N GLY A 21 -3.42 2.28 -0.35
CA GLY A 21 -3.65 3.73 -0.33
C GLY A 21 -3.56 4.37 -1.71
N THR A 22 -2.65 3.90 -2.57
CA THR A 22 -2.52 4.37 -3.96
C THR A 22 -3.71 3.96 -4.82
N ILE A 23 -4.22 2.73 -4.67
CA ILE A 23 -5.45 2.28 -5.34
C ILE A 23 -6.64 3.14 -4.90
N VAL A 24 -6.79 3.37 -3.60
CA VAL A 24 -7.86 4.19 -3.03
C VAL A 24 -7.76 5.65 -3.51
N ALA A 25 -6.55 6.21 -3.58
CA ALA A 25 -6.35 7.56 -4.10
C ALA A 25 -6.79 7.67 -5.58
N ALA A 26 -6.49 6.67 -6.40
CA ALA A 26 -6.97 6.63 -7.78
C ALA A 26 -8.51 6.56 -7.84
N LEU A 27 -9.14 5.74 -7.00
CA LEU A 27 -10.61 5.67 -6.90
C LEU A 27 -11.23 7.01 -6.48
N VAL A 28 -10.62 7.71 -5.52
CA VAL A 28 -11.07 9.05 -5.10
C VAL A 28 -11.00 10.04 -6.26
N ILE A 29 -9.90 10.03 -7.03
CA ILE A 29 -9.72 10.91 -8.19
C ILE A 29 -10.79 10.63 -9.25
N VAL A 30 -10.96 9.36 -9.65
CA VAL A 30 -11.94 8.95 -10.66
C VAL A 30 -13.35 9.35 -10.21
N ARG A 31 -13.71 9.05 -8.97
CA ARG A 31 -15.05 9.37 -8.45
C ARG A 31 -15.31 10.87 -8.32
N THR A 32 -14.28 11.65 -8.02
CA THR A 32 -14.38 13.13 -8.02
C THR A 32 -14.59 13.65 -9.44
N LEU A 33 -13.88 13.10 -10.42
CA LEU A 33 -14.04 13.46 -11.83
C LEU A 33 -15.42 13.09 -12.38
N GLU A 34 -15.93 11.90 -12.07
CA GLU A 34 -17.30 11.48 -12.44
C GLU A 34 -18.38 12.41 -11.88
N HIS A 35 -18.16 12.96 -10.67
CA HIS A 35 -19.10 13.91 -10.07
C HIS A 35 -19.09 15.28 -10.78
N HIS A 36 -18.02 15.63 -11.49
CA HIS A 36 -17.85 16.95 -12.11
C HIS A 36 -17.94 16.95 -13.64
N VAL A 37 -17.81 15.80 -14.31
CA VAL A 37 -17.78 15.70 -15.79
C VAL A 37 -18.82 14.70 -16.29
N SER A 38 -19.77 15.17 -17.11
CA SER A 38 -20.82 14.34 -17.71
C SER A 38 -20.24 13.19 -18.55
N ALA A 39 -20.87 12.02 -18.41
CA ALA A 39 -20.44 10.69 -18.86
C ALA A 39 -20.09 10.43 -20.35
N PRO A 40 -20.48 11.21 -21.40
CA PRO A 40 -20.26 10.75 -22.78
C PRO A 40 -18.80 10.72 -23.25
N ASN A 41 -17.92 11.60 -22.74
CA ASN A 41 -16.55 11.74 -23.25
C ASN A 41 -15.49 10.94 -22.48
N TYR A 42 -15.85 10.24 -21.40
CA TYR A 42 -14.87 9.55 -20.55
C TYR A 42 -14.52 8.15 -21.06
N GLN A 43 -15.41 7.51 -21.84
CA GLN A 43 -15.25 6.12 -22.29
C GLN A 43 -14.56 5.94 -23.65
N GLU A 44 -14.39 6.99 -24.46
CA GLU A 44 -13.94 6.84 -25.86
C GLU A 44 -12.42 7.01 -26.09
N GLY A 45 -11.64 7.51 -25.10
CA GLY A 45 -10.26 7.93 -25.38
C GLY A 45 -9.16 7.57 -24.38
N ALA A 46 -9.48 7.15 -23.16
CA ALA A 46 -8.48 6.93 -22.12
C ALA A 46 -8.45 5.48 -21.64
N ALA A 47 -7.25 4.92 -21.47
CA ALA A 47 -7.06 3.66 -20.75
C ALA A 47 -7.77 3.75 -19.39
N ASP A 48 -8.53 2.71 -19.04
CA ASP A 48 -9.38 2.68 -17.84
C ASP A 48 -8.58 3.14 -16.60
N PRO A 49 -8.85 4.35 -16.07
CA PRO A 49 -8.02 4.97 -15.05
C PRO A 49 -8.04 4.18 -13.73
N ILE A 50 -9.10 3.39 -13.50
CA ILE A 50 -9.20 2.47 -12.37
C ILE A 50 -8.17 1.35 -12.52
N LEU A 51 -8.05 0.80 -13.72
CA LEU A 51 -7.13 -0.28 -14.05
C LEU A 51 -5.68 0.23 -13.97
N ALA A 52 -5.40 1.43 -14.49
CA ALA A 52 -4.11 2.10 -14.35
C ALA A 52 -3.75 2.37 -12.88
N GLY A 53 -4.70 2.88 -12.08
CA GLY A 53 -4.51 3.12 -10.65
C GLY A 53 -4.28 1.83 -9.86
N THR A 54 -4.95 0.75 -10.23
CA THR A 54 -4.76 -0.59 -9.62
C THR A 54 -3.36 -1.12 -9.92
N MET A 55 -2.92 -1.05 -11.18
CA MET A 55 -1.57 -1.46 -11.58
C MET A 55 -0.48 -0.62 -10.89
N ALA A 56 -0.70 0.69 -10.75
CA ALA A 56 0.19 1.57 -10.00
C ALA A 56 0.26 1.17 -8.52
N GLY A 57 -0.88 0.91 -7.87
CA GLY A 57 -0.93 0.47 -6.48
C GLY A 57 -0.27 -0.89 -6.24
N LEU A 58 -0.44 -1.83 -7.17
CA LEU A 58 0.27 -3.12 -7.17
C LEU A 58 1.78 -2.93 -7.25
N ALA A 59 2.25 -2.10 -8.19
CA ALA A 59 3.67 -1.81 -8.36
C ALA A 59 4.26 -1.13 -7.12
N VAL A 60 3.54 -0.16 -6.52
CA VAL A 60 3.93 0.49 -5.27
C VAL A 60 4.01 -0.54 -4.15
N GLY A 61 2.98 -1.36 -3.97
CA GLY A 61 2.94 -2.35 -2.89
C GLY A 61 4.08 -3.37 -2.98
N ALA A 62 4.31 -3.93 -4.18
CA ALA A 62 5.42 -4.84 -4.43
C ALA A 62 6.79 -4.19 -4.19
N THR A 63 6.99 -2.98 -4.72
CA THR A 63 8.28 -2.27 -4.63
C THR A 63 8.60 -1.88 -3.20
N PHE A 64 7.64 -1.34 -2.44
CA PHE A 64 7.87 -0.94 -1.06
C PHE A 64 8.02 -2.15 -0.13
N GLY A 65 7.23 -3.22 -0.33
CA GLY A 65 7.41 -4.49 0.40
C GLY A 65 8.79 -5.11 0.16
N TRP A 66 9.25 -5.13 -1.08
CA TRP A 66 10.58 -5.62 -1.44
C TRP A 66 11.71 -4.72 -0.93
N ARG A 67 11.58 -3.39 -1.07
CA ARG A 67 12.59 -2.42 -0.62
C ARG A 67 12.75 -2.47 0.89
N ARG A 68 11.65 -2.69 1.62
CA ARG A 68 11.67 -2.67 3.08
C ARG A 68 12.14 -3.97 3.71
N SER A 69 11.96 -5.09 3.01
CA SER A 69 12.51 -6.40 3.37
C SER A 69 14.00 -6.58 3.03
N ARG A 70 14.70 -5.54 2.54
CA ARG A 70 16.11 -5.62 2.11
C ARG A 70 17.12 -6.12 3.16
N TRP A 71 16.74 -6.07 4.44
CA TRP A 71 17.58 -6.47 5.56
C TRP A 71 17.43 -7.96 5.91
N LEU A 72 16.55 -8.69 5.22
CA LEU A 72 16.48 -10.14 5.25
C LEU A 72 17.51 -10.71 4.27
N ASP A 73 18.30 -11.69 4.73
CA ASP A 73 19.37 -12.28 3.93
C ASP A 73 18.84 -13.17 2.79
N ASN A 74 17.62 -13.69 2.93
CA ASN A 74 17.02 -14.60 1.95
C ASN A 74 16.24 -13.86 0.85
N LEU A 75 16.72 -13.96 -0.39
CA LEU A 75 16.10 -13.35 -1.57
C LEU A 75 14.69 -13.89 -1.87
N TRP A 76 14.45 -15.19 -1.64
CA TRP A 76 13.13 -15.81 -1.83
C TRP A 76 12.11 -15.22 -0.86
N GLN A 77 12.47 -15.05 0.41
CA GLN A 77 11.59 -14.43 1.41
C GLN A 77 11.22 -12.99 1.02
N ARG A 78 12.18 -12.23 0.48
CA ARG A 78 11.92 -10.87 -0.04
C ARG A 78 10.93 -10.86 -1.20
N GLY A 79 11.02 -11.85 -2.10
CA GLY A 79 10.06 -12.04 -3.19
C GLY A 79 8.67 -12.37 -2.71
N VAL A 80 8.54 -13.29 -1.76
CA VAL A 80 7.26 -13.62 -1.15
C VAL A 80 6.64 -12.39 -0.47
N ILE A 81 7.43 -11.60 0.27
CA ILE A 81 6.95 -10.35 0.89
C ILE A 81 6.47 -9.36 -0.15
N GLY A 82 7.22 -9.17 -1.25
CA GLY A 82 6.81 -8.30 -2.35
C GLY A 82 5.48 -8.73 -2.97
N ALA A 83 5.34 -10.02 -3.30
CA ALA A 83 4.11 -10.58 -3.85
C ALA A 83 2.92 -10.45 -2.88
N LEU A 84 3.10 -10.81 -1.61
CA LEU A 84 2.07 -10.69 -0.57
C LEU A 84 1.69 -9.23 -0.29
N SER A 85 2.63 -8.29 -0.41
CA SER A 85 2.34 -6.86 -0.29
C SER A 85 1.43 -6.37 -1.40
N ALA A 86 1.64 -6.85 -2.63
CA ALA A 86 0.78 -6.52 -3.77
C ALA A 86 -0.63 -7.11 -3.60
N VAL A 87 -0.74 -8.35 -3.12
CA VAL A 87 -2.03 -8.97 -2.77
C VAL A 87 -2.70 -8.19 -1.63
N GLY A 88 -1.96 -7.82 -0.60
CA GLY A 88 -2.47 -6.99 0.50
C GLY A 88 -2.97 -5.62 0.03
N ALA A 89 -2.27 -4.99 -0.91
CA ALA A 89 -2.70 -3.76 -1.55
C ALA A 89 -4.04 -3.93 -2.28
N LEU A 90 -4.21 -5.03 -3.05
CA LEU A 90 -5.49 -5.35 -3.68
C LEU A 90 -6.61 -5.54 -2.67
N LEU A 91 -6.36 -6.26 -1.57
CA LEU A 91 -7.36 -6.48 -0.52
C LEU A 91 -7.81 -5.15 0.12
N LEU A 92 -6.86 -4.27 0.44
CA LEU A 92 -7.18 -2.94 0.98
C LEU A 92 -7.90 -2.04 -0.05
N GLY A 93 -7.52 -2.13 -1.32
CA GLY A 93 -8.22 -1.47 -2.42
C GLY A 93 -9.64 -2.00 -2.62
N PHE A 94 -9.86 -3.31 -2.48
CA PHE A 94 -11.18 -3.93 -2.60
C PHE A 94 -12.12 -3.50 -1.47
N ILE A 95 -11.60 -3.32 -0.24
CA ILE A 95 -12.36 -2.78 0.90
C ILE A 95 -12.84 -1.34 0.64
N ALA A 96 -12.23 -0.61 -0.30
CA ALA A 96 -12.71 0.71 -0.70
C ALA A 96 -14.15 0.67 -1.25
N TRP A 97 -14.54 -0.42 -1.92
CA TRP A 97 -15.89 -0.59 -2.49
C TRP A 97 -17.02 -0.51 -1.44
N PRO A 98 -17.01 -1.33 -0.36
CA PRO A 98 -18.04 -1.21 0.68
C PRO A 98 -17.96 0.11 1.45
N ILE A 99 -16.75 0.65 1.69
CA ILE A 99 -16.58 1.93 2.38
C ILE A 99 -17.25 3.05 1.60
N ASP A 100 -17.00 3.07 0.30
CA ASP A 100 -17.60 4.03 -0.61
C ASP A 100 -19.13 3.93 -0.64
N ARG A 101 -19.67 2.70 -0.65
CA ARG A 101 -21.12 2.48 -0.65
C ARG A 101 -21.80 2.96 0.64
N LEU A 102 -21.10 2.90 1.77
CA LEU A 102 -21.65 3.21 3.10
C LEU A 102 -21.39 4.66 3.54
N LEU A 103 -20.22 5.20 3.22
CA LEU A 103 -19.70 6.48 3.72
C LEU A 103 -19.39 7.49 2.60
N GLY A 104 -19.55 7.07 1.34
CA GLY A 104 -19.28 7.90 0.17
C GLY A 104 -17.82 8.32 0.04
N LEU A 105 -17.62 9.45 -0.63
CA LEU A 105 -16.31 9.98 -0.99
C LEU A 105 -15.47 10.36 0.25
N ALA A 106 -16.12 10.85 1.32
CA ALA A 106 -15.45 11.15 2.58
C ALA A 106 -14.88 9.88 3.24
N GLY A 107 -15.63 8.77 3.21
CA GLY A 107 -15.16 7.47 3.71
C GLY A 107 -13.95 6.96 2.93
N LEU A 108 -13.97 7.07 1.59
CA LEU A 108 -12.84 6.72 0.74
C LEU A 108 -11.59 7.53 1.07
N ALA A 109 -11.72 8.85 1.26
CA ALA A 109 -10.60 9.72 1.60
C ALA A 109 -9.98 9.32 2.96
N VAL A 110 -10.82 9.08 3.97
CA VAL A 110 -10.36 8.62 5.30
C VAL A 110 -9.67 7.27 5.20
N TRP A 111 -10.22 6.33 4.42
CA TRP A 111 -9.62 5.01 4.22
C TRP A 111 -8.27 5.07 3.51
N GLY A 112 -8.14 5.92 2.49
CA GLY A 112 -6.88 6.16 1.79
C GLY A 112 -5.82 6.70 2.75
N VAL A 113 -6.16 7.75 3.52
CA VAL A 113 -5.26 8.33 4.53
C VAL A 113 -4.87 7.30 5.59
N ALA A 114 -5.83 6.53 6.12
CA ALA A 114 -5.56 5.47 7.09
C ALA A 114 -4.60 4.43 6.53
N SER A 115 -4.77 4.02 5.26
CA SER A 115 -3.90 3.06 4.59
C SER A 115 -2.45 3.57 4.46
N PHE A 116 -2.27 4.86 4.12
CA PHE A 116 -0.95 5.49 4.08
C PHE A 116 -0.32 5.61 5.47
N VAL A 117 -1.09 6.00 6.49
CA VAL A 117 -0.61 6.13 7.87
C VAL A 117 -0.16 4.77 8.42
N LEU A 118 -0.97 3.73 8.23
CA LEU A 118 -0.63 2.37 8.64
C LEU A 118 0.61 1.85 7.89
N GLY A 119 0.69 2.10 6.58
CA GLY A 119 1.86 1.74 5.78
C GLY A 119 3.14 2.45 6.23
N GLY A 120 3.04 3.75 6.52
CA GLY A 120 4.14 4.56 7.08
C GLY A 120 4.60 4.07 8.45
N ALA A 121 3.65 3.80 9.37
CA ALA A 121 3.94 3.27 10.70
C ALA A 121 4.63 1.90 10.62
N ALA A 122 4.14 1.00 9.75
CA ALA A 122 4.76 -0.30 9.49
C ALA A 122 6.18 -0.17 8.91
N SER A 123 6.42 0.84 8.05
CA SER A 123 7.75 1.14 7.53
C SER A 123 8.73 1.58 8.63
N VAL A 124 8.27 2.39 9.59
CA VAL A 124 9.08 2.81 10.75
C VAL A 124 9.36 1.62 11.65
N TRP A 125 8.35 0.78 11.88
CA TRP A 125 8.50 -0.43 12.68
C TRP A 125 9.52 -1.41 12.08
N ALA A 126 9.48 -1.63 10.76
CA ALA A 126 10.47 -2.44 10.06
C ALA A 126 11.92 -1.90 10.18
N VAL A 127 12.10 -0.58 10.28
CA VAL A 127 13.43 0.01 10.54
C VAL A 127 13.88 -0.22 11.96
N ARG A 128 12.99 -0.06 12.92
CA ARG A 128 13.32 -0.28 14.33
C ARG A 128 13.74 -1.73 14.55
N GLY A 129 13.00 -2.69 13.99
CA GLY A 129 13.38 -4.12 14.02
C GLY A 129 14.73 -4.43 13.33
N SER A 130 15.18 -3.57 12.42
CA SER A 130 16.52 -3.65 11.82
C SER A 130 17.63 -2.95 12.63
N ARG A 131 17.28 -2.12 13.63
CA ARG A 131 18.19 -1.24 14.38
C ARG A 131 18.49 -1.68 15.81
N ASP A 132 17.73 -2.58 16.41
CA ASP A 132 17.86 -2.97 17.84
C ASP A 132 19.18 -3.72 18.20
N ASP A 133 20.19 -3.69 17.32
CA ASP A 133 21.57 -4.16 17.58
C ASP A 133 22.65 -3.07 17.58
N ALA A 134 22.36 -1.84 17.16
CA ALA A 134 23.41 -0.82 17.01
C ALA A 134 23.68 0.01 18.29
N LEU A 135 22.91 -0.19 19.37
CA LEU A 135 22.94 0.64 20.57
C LEU A 135 23.06 -0.15 21.89
N ARG A 136 23.29 -1.47 21.83
CA ARG A 136 23.64 -2.30 22.98
C ARG A 136 24.99 -2.96 22.69
N ASP A 137 26.04 -2.20 22.93
CA ASP A 137 27.35 -2.65 23.44
C ASP A 137 28.20 -1.40 23.72
N PRO A 138 28.26 -0.98 24.99
CA PRO A 138 29.56 -0.76 25.61
C PRO A 138 29.57 -1.47 26.97
N GLU A 139 30.02 -2.72 26.99
CA GLU A 139 30.62 -3.33 28.17
C GLU A 139 32.04 -3.79 27.81
#